data_AF-A0A2P9HF02-F1
#
_entry.id   AF-A0A2P9HF02-F1
#
_cell.length_a   1.000
_cell.length_b   1.000
_cell.length_c   1.000
_cell.angle_alpha   90.00
_cell.angle_beta   90.00
_cell.angle_gamma   90.00
#
_symmetry.space_group_name_H-M   'P 1'
#
loop_
_entity.id
_entity.type
_entity.pdbx_description
1 polymer ?
#
loop_
_entity_poly.entity_id
_entity_poly.type
_entity_poly.pdbx_seq_one_letter_code
_entity_poly.pdbx_strand_id
1 'polypeptide(L)'
;MADKKPEYKPYHHPAGGWGAAAATAKVLMEQSVITKGSRALLAMNQPGGFKCPSCAFPDADCKKTLEFCENGAKALAHEATKFRVTREFFEKNTVSELMEQSDYWLEMQGRLTEPMRYDPSSDKYVPCSWDDAFALIGKHLRALESPDEAEFYTSGRRPN
;
A
#
# COMPACT_ATOMS: atom_id res chain seq x y z
N MET A 1 12.45 -14.03 -5.46
CA MET A 1 13.59 -13.08 -5.39
C MET A 1 14.17 -12.94 -3.96
N ALA A 2 13.97 -13.91 -3.07
CA ALA A 2 14.36 -13.79 -1.65
C ALA A 2 15.87 -13.97 -1.34
N ASP A 3 16.71 -14.29 -2.33
CA ASP A 3 18.11 -14.71 -2.10
C ASP A 3 19.19 -13.68 -2.48
N LYS A 4 18.83 -12.47 -2.92
CA LYS A 4 19.87 -11.45 -3.20
C LYS A 4 20.32 -10.80 -1.90
N LYS A 5 21.62 -10.92 -1.62
CA LYS A 5 22.27 -10.21 -0.50
C LYS A 5 22.02 -8.69 -0.66
N PRO A 6 21.46 -8.01 0.35
CA PRO A 6 21.20 -6.59 0.24
C PRO A 6 22.50 -5.81 0.08
N GLU A 7 22.59 -5.01 -0.98
CA GLU A 7 23.69 -4.09 -1.22
C GLU A 7 23.35 -2.74 -0.58
N TYR A 8 24.25 -2.23 0.28
CA TYR A 8 24.13 -0.88 0.82
C TYR A 8 25.35 -0.06 0.42
N LYS A 9 25.11 1.23 0.15
CA LYS A 9 26.16 2.24 -0.07
C LYS A 9 25.98 3.33 0.97
N PRO A 10 27.04 3.73 1.70
CA PRO A 10 26.96 4.84 2.64
C PRO A 10 26.43 6.12 1.99
N TYR A 11 25.49 6.79 2.65
CA TYR A 11 24.95 8.08 2.22
C TYR A 11 25.54 9.19 3.10
N HIS A 12 26.34 10.06 2.50
CA HIS A 12 27.08 11.11 3.21
C HIS A 12 26.40 12.49 3.16
N HIS A 13 25.21 12.59 2.57
CA HIS A 13 24.43 13.83 2.54
C HIS A 13 23.38 13.85 3.67
N PRO A 14 22.77 15.02 3.96
CA PRO A 14 21.73 15.11 4.96
C PRO A 14 20.52 14.24 4.63
N ALA A 15 19.86 13.68 5.64
CA ALA A 15 18.67 12.85 5.47
C ALA A 15 17.46 13.59 4.85
N GLY A 16 17.49 14.93 4.85
CA GLY A 16 16.51 15.79 4.18
C GLY A 16 17.18 16.75 3.18
N GLY A 17 16.37 17.53 2.46
CA GLY A 17 16.84 18.49 1.47
C GLY A 17 16.73 17.96 0.03
N TRP A 18 17.67 18.34 -0.84
CA TRP A 18 17.54 18.11 -2.29
C TRP A 18 17.49 16.64 -2.70
N GLY A 19 18.20 15.75 -2.00
CA GLY A 19 18.12 14.30 -2.24
C GLY A 19 16.71 13.76 -1.98
N ALA A 20 16.12 14.13 -0.85
CA ALA A 20 14.76 13.73 -0.49
C ALA A 20 13.70 14.35 -1.41
N ALA A 21 13.90 15.60 -1.84
CA ALA A 21 13.03 16.26 -2.81
C ALA A 21 13.09 15.55 -4.18
N ALA A 22 14.27 15.17 -4.65
CA ALA A 22 14.45 14.43 -5.89
C ALA A 22 13.82 13.03 -5.82
N ALA A 23 14.01 12.31 -4.70
CA ALA A 23 13.38 11.02 -4.47
C ALA A 23 11.84 11.12 -4.43
N THR A 24 11.30 12.17 -3.81
CA THR A 24 9.87 12.47 -3.78
C THR A 24 9.33 12.77 -5.18
N ALA A 25 10.01 13.59 -5.97
CA ALA A 25 9.62 13.86 -7.35
C ALA A 25 9.65 12.57 -8.19
N LYS A 26 10.71 11.76 -8.04
CA LYS A 26 10.86 10.47 -8.72
C LYS A 26 9.67 9.55 -8.46
N VAL A 27 9.30 9.32 -7.20
CA VAL A 27 8.19 8.40 -6.89
C VAL A 27 6.84 8.93 -7.39
N LEU A 28 6.60 10.24 -7.33
CA LEU A 28 5.38 10.85 -7.88
C LEU A 28 5.28 10.67 -9.41
N MET A 29 6.41 10.70 -10.11
CA MET A 29 6.48 10.39 -11.54
C MET A 29 6.26 8.90 -11.80
N GLU A 30 6.96 8.02 -11.08
CA GLU A 30 6.85 6.57 -11.22
C GLU A 30 5.41 6.10 -11.02
N GLN A 31 4.69 6.65 -10.03
CA GLN A 31 3.29 6.34 -9.75
C GLN A 31 2.29 7.14 -10.62
N SER A 32 2.77 7.98 -11.55
CA SER A 32 1.96 8.80 -12.46
C SER A 32 1.00 9.79 -11.77
N VAL A 33 1.39 10.34 -10.60
CA VAL A 33 0.57 11.17 -9.71
C VAL A 33 1.17 12.54 -9.41
N ILE A 34 2.03 13.09 -10.27
CA ILE A 34 2.69 14.39 -10.06
C ILE A 34 1.68 15.48 -9.65
N THR A 35 0.54 15.61 -10.32
CA THR A 35 -0.44 16.66 -10.02
C THR A 35 -1.28 16.35 -8.77
N LYS A 36 -2.05 15.26 -8.80
CA LYS A 36 -2.93 14.84 -7.70
C LYS A 36 -2.14 14.56 -6.42
N GLY A 37 -1.02 13.87 -6.55
CA GLY A 37 -0.12 13.54 -5.45
C GLY A 37 0.51 14.78 -4.82
N SER A 38 1.01 15.74 -5.61
CA SER A 38 1.53 17.00 -5.05
C SER A 38 0.45 17.80 -4.32
N ARG A 39 -0.77 17.87 -4.86
CA ARG A 39 -1.90 18.51 -4.17
C ARG A 39 -2.23 17.79 -2.85
N ALA A 40 -2.21 16.47 -2.84
CA ALA A 40 -2.44 15.67 -1.65
C ALA A 40 -1.32 15.84 -0.62
N LEU A 41 -0.05 15.95 -1.02
CA LEU A 41 1.07 16.26 -0.13
C LEU A 41 0.90 17.59 0.59
N LEU A 42 0.38 18.61 -0.09
CA LEU A 42 0.10 19.93 0.51
C LEU A 42 -1.07 19.90 1.51
N ALA A 43 -1.93 18.88 1.46
CA ALA A 43 -3.00 18.67 2.44
C ALA A 43 -2.59 17.67 3.54
N MET A 44 -1.53 16.89 3.33
CA MET A 44 -1.09 15.87 4.27
C MET A 44 -0.51 16.52 5.53
N ASN A 45 -0.94 16.02 6.69
CA ASN A 45 -0.58 16.47 8.04
C ASN A 45 -0.89 17.94 8.34
N GLN A 46 -1.73 18.59 7.53
CA GLN A 46 -2.20 19.96 7.79
C GLN A 46 -3.49 19.96 8.61
N PRO A 47 -3.78 21.05 9.35
CA PRO A 47 -5.10 21.25 9.95
C PRO A 47 -6.22 21.17 8.90
N GLY A 48 -7.24 20.34 9.15
CA GLY A 48 -8.33 20.08 8.19
C GLY A 48 -7.95 19.22 6.97
N GLY A 49 -6.73 18.69 6.95
CA GLY A 49 -6.23 17.75 5.96
C GLY A 49 -6.42 16.29 6.38
N PHE A 50 -5.50 15.44 5.93
CA PHE A 50 -5.47 14.02 6.31
C PHE A 50 -4.09 13.63 6.84
N LYS A 51 -4.02 12.56 7.63
CA LYS A 51 -2.78 12.06 8.20
C LYS A 51 -2.00 11.21 7.22
N CYS A 52 -0.67 11.34 7.27
CA CYS A 52 0.21 10.46 6.53
C CYS A 52 -0.15 8.98 6.82
N PRO A 53 -0.42 8.16 5.80
CA PRO A 53 -0.85 6.77 5.99
C PRO A 53 0.28 5.84 6.44
N SER A 54 1.53 6.32 6.47
CA SER A 54 2.73 5.52 6.73
C SER A 54 3.32 5.73 8.12
N CYS A 55 3.08 6.87 8.76
CA CYS A 55 3.68 7.20 10.05
C CYS A 55 2.68 7.89 10.99
N ALA A 56 2.92 7.72 12.30
CA ALA A 56 2.22 8.44 13.36
C ALA A 56 2.69 9.90 13.43
N PHE A 57 2.45 10.68 12.37
CA PHE A 57 2.85 12.08 12.32
C PHE A 57 2.02 12.89 13.31
N PRO A 58 2.64 13.72 14.18
CA PRO A 58 1.94 14.46 15.22
C PRO A 58 0.87 15.39 14.64
N ASP A 59 -0.13 15.72 15.45
CA ASP A 59 -1.08 16.76 15.12
C ASP A 59 -0.37 18.10 14.95
N ALA A 60 -0.76 18.82 13.90
CA ALA A 60 -0.18 20.10 13.58
C ALA A 60 -0.88 21.18 14.39
N ASP A 61 -0.14 21.85 15.27
CA ASP A 61 -0.66 23.00 16.03
C ASP A 61 -0.97 24.19 15.12
N CYS A 62 -0.27 24.30 14.00
CA CYS A 62 -0.49 25.33 12.99
C CYS A 62 -0.14 24.83 11.58
N LYS A 63 -0.62 25.55 10.56
CA LYS A 63 -0.32 25.24 9.16
C LYS A 63 1.13 25.59 8.83
N LYS A 64 1.88 24.64 8.26
CA LYS A 64 3.23 24.90 7.70
C LYS A 64 3.26 24.61 6.21
N THR A 65 4.27 25.11 5.50
CA THR A 65 4.35 24.97 4.03
C THR A 65 4.45 23.51 3.59
N LEU A 66 5.24 22.69 4.29
CA LEU A 66 5.43 21.27 4.02
C LEU A 66 5.53 20.52 5.36
N GLU A 67 4.64 19.55 5.60
CA GLU A 67 4.61 18.74 6.83
C GLU A 67 4.67 17.24 6.48
N PHE A 68 5.73 16.80 5.80
CA PHE A 68 5.91 15.39 5.47
C PHE A 68 7.37 15.01 5.28
N CYS A 69 7.68 13.73 5.47
CA CYS A 69 8.97 13.15 5.11
C CYS A 69 8.90 12.42 3.76
N GLU A 70 10.06 12.09 3.19
CA GLU A 70 10.18 11.36 1.92
C GLU A 70 9.37 10.05 1.93
N ASN A 71 9.45 9.26 3.02
CA ASN A 71 8.72 8.00 3.12
C ASN A 71 7.20 8.18 3.23
N GLY A 72 6.76 9.28 3.85
CA GLY A 72 5.34 9.65 3.84
C GLY A 72 4.87 10.01 2.43
N ALA A 73 5.71 10.71 1.67
CA ALA A 73 5.40 11.04 0.28
C ALA A 73 5.37 9.82 -0.64
N LYS A 74 6.30 8.87 -0.46
CA LYS A 74 6.27 7.57 -1.17
C LYS A 74 4.99 6.79 -0.87
N ALA A 75 4.61 6.68 0.40
CA ALA A 75 3.40 5.97 0.78
C ALA A 75 2.14 6.61 0.17
N LEU A 76 2.05 7.94 0.19
CA LEU A 76 0.97 8.66 -0.48
C LEU A 76 0.97 8.42 -2.00
N ALA A 77 2.15 8.40 -2.63
CA ALA A 77 2.25 8.16 -4.07
C ALA A 77 1.73 6.78 -4.46
N HIS A 78 2.05 5.74 -3.67
CA HIS A 78 1.54 4.39 -3.85
C HIS A 78 0.03 4.30 -3.58
N GLU A 79 -0.47 4.96 -2.53
CA GLU A 79 -1.91 5.02 -2.26
C GLU A 79 -2.68 5.71 -3.40
N ALA A 80 -2.14 6.81 -3.92
CA ALA A 80 -2.76 7.63 -4.96
C ALA A 80 -2.51 7.14 -6.40
N THR A 81 -1.69 6.10 -6.57
CA THR A 81 -1.18 5.61 -7.86
C THR A 81 -2.27 5.50 -8.92
N LYS A 82 -1.90 5.62 -10.20
CA LYS A 82 -2.82 5.36 -11.32
C LYS A 82 -2.90 3.89 -11.71
N PHE A 83 -1.95 3.07 -11.28
CA PHE A 83 -1.93 1.65 -11.63
C PHE A 83 -3.01 0.87 -10.89
N ARG A 84 -3.58 -0.13 -11.55
CA ARG A 84 -4.65 -0.94 -11.04
C ARG A 84 -4.33 -2.41 -11.30
N VAL A 85 -4.47 -3.20 -10.26
CA VAL A 85 -4.43 -4.65 -10.33
C VAL A 85 -5.87 -5.11 -10.57
N THR A 86 -6.14 -5.50 -11.81
CA THR A 86 -7.46 -5.92 -12.27
C THR A 86 -7.59 -7.44 -12.31
N ARG A 87 -8.78 -7.97 -12.58
CA ARG A 87 -8.99 -9.41 -12.79
C ARG A 87 -8.07 -10.00 -13.87
N GLU A 88 -7.78 -9.26 -14.94
CA GLU A 88 -6.91 -9.73 -16.03
C GLU A 88 -5.46 -9.92 -15.57
N PHE A 89 -5.03 -9.23 -14.51
CA PHE A 89 -3.74 -9.47 -13.89
C PHE A 89 -3.74 -10.86 -13.20
N PHE A 90 -4.76 -11.16 -12.41
CA PHE A 90 -4.84 -12.43 -11.69
C PHE A 90 -5.18 -13.63 -12.59
N GLU A 91 -5.85 -13.41 -13.71
CA GLU A 91 -6.02 -14.44 -14.74
C GLU A 91 -4.68 -14.89 -15.33
N LYS A 92 -3.69 -13.99 -15.39
CA LYS A 92 -2.37 -14.24 -15.99
C LYS A 92 -1.30 -14.73 -15.03
N ASN A 93 -1.49 -14.57 -13.72
CA ASN A 93 -0.48 -14.89 -12.70
C ASN A 93 -1.05 -15.87 -11.68
N THR A 94 -0.37 -16.99 -11.45
CA THR A 94 -0.70 -17.88 -10.32
C THR A 94 -0.21 -17.29 -9.00
N VAL A 95 -0.76 -17.75 -7.88
CA VAL A 95 -0.29 -17.32 -6.56
C VAL A 95 1.14 -17.78 -6.34
N SER A 96 1.50 -18.98 -6.78
CA SER A 96 2.88 -19.48 -6.71
C SER A 96 3.86 -18.55 -7.45
N GLU A 97 3.52 -18.09 -8.66
CA GLU A 97 4.35 -17.13 -9.41
C GLU A 97 4.48 -15.78 -8.70
N LEU A 98 3.38 -15.30 -8.10
CA LEU A 98 3.38 -14.05 -7.35
C LEU A 98 4.24 -14.14 -6.08
N MET A 99 4.28 -15.30 -5.42
CA MET A 99 5.12 -15.55 -4.24
C MET A 99 6.63 -15.50 -4.56
N GLU A 100 7.01 -15.70 -5.83
CA GLU A 100 8.41 -15.59 -6.26
C GLU A 100 8.84 -14.14 -6.54
N GLN A 101 7.89 -13.21 -6.67
CA GLN A 101 8.16 -11.80 -6.93
C GLN A 101 8.63 -11.08 -5.66
N SER A 102 9.22 -9.90 -5.83
CA SER A 102 9.59 -9.05 -4.70
C SER A 102 8.41 -8.18 -4.27
N ASP A 103 8.37 -7.78 -2.99
CA ASP A 103 7.38 -6.82 -2.47
C ASP A 103 7.33 -5.54 -3.29
N TYR A 104 8.51 -5.05 -3.73
CA TYR A 104 8.59 -3.89 -4.60
C TYR A 104 7.90 -4.14 -5.95
N TRP A 105 8.15 -5.30 -6.57
CA TRP A 105 7.48 -5.64 -7.82
C TRP A 105 5.96 -5.74 -7.63
N LEU A 106 5.50 -6.37 -6.55
CA LEU A 106 4.07 -6.52 -6.23
C LEU A 106 3.40 -5.16 -6.01
N GLU A 107 4.01 -4.28 -5.23
CA GLU A 107 3.50 -2.92 -4.97
C GLU A 107 3.39 -2.08 -6.26
N MET A 108 4.32 -2.29 -7.20
CA MET A 108 4.31 -1.58 -8.49
C MET A 108 3.18 -2.01 -9.43
N GLN A 109 2.48 -3.12 -9.17
CA GLN A 109 1.33 -3.54 -9.98
C GLN A 109 0.10 -2.65 -9.73
N GLY A 110 0.07 -1.94 -8.59
CA GLY A 110 -0.96 -0.95 -8.26
C GLY A 110 -2.00 -1.46 -7.28
N ARG A 111 -3.21 -0.87 -7.33
CA ARG A 111 -4.26 -1.12 -6.33
C ARG A 111 -5.29 -2.12 -6.81
N LEU A 112 -5.71 -3.02 -5.92
CA LEU A 112 -6.83 -3.93 -6.13
C LEU A 112 -8.11 -3.13 -6.44
N THR A 113 -8.85 -3.56 -7.46
CA THR A 113 -10.07 -2.86 -7.92
C THR A 113 -11.36 -3.53 -7.49
N GLU A 114 -11.33 -4.81 -7.13
CA GLU A 114 -12.50 -5.61 -6.79
C GLU A 114 -12.13 -6.76 -5.83
N PRO A 115 -13.11 -7.34 -5.11
CA PRO A 115 -12.88 -8.50 -4.27
C PRO A 115 -12.43 -9.71 -5.08
N MET A 116 -11.46 -10.44 -4.53
CA MET A 116 -10.93 -11.66 -5.12
C MET A 116 -10.99 -12.77 -4.08
N ARG A 117 -11.18 -14.01 -4.53
CA ARG A 117 -11.01 -15.22 -3.72
C ARG A 117 -9.94 -16.10 -4.32
N TYR A 118 -9.20 -16.81 -3.48
CA TYR A 118 -8.28 -17.82 -3.97
C TYR A 118 -9.05 -19.05 -4.46
N ASP A 119 -8.63 -19.61 -5.58
CA ASP A 119 -9.08 -20.87 -6.13
C ASP A 119 -7.91 -21.86 -6.18
N PRO A 120 -7.86 -22.86 -5.29
CA PRO A 120 -6.75 -23.80 -5.21
C PRO A 120 -6.68 -24.73 -6.42
N SER A 121 -7.78 -24.90 -7.18
CA SER A 121 -7.79 -25.78 -8.36
C SER A 121 -7.01 -25.17 -9.54
N SER A 122 -6.99 -23.84 -9.64
CA SER A 122 -6.29 -23.09 -10.67
C SER A 122 -5.04 -22.37 -10.17
N ASP A 123 -4.78 -22.42 -8.86
CA ASP A 123 -3.76 -21.64 -8.14
C ASP A 123 -3.84 -20.14 -8.44
N LYS A 124 -5.05 -19.59 -8.54
CA LYS A 124 -5.27 -18.19 -8.93
C LYS A 124 -6.27 -17.48 -8.03
N TYR A 125 -6.14 -16.17 -7.99
CA TYR A 125 -7.21 -15.32 -7.48
C TYR A 125 -8.26 -15.13 -8.58
N VAL A 126 -9.52 -15.40 -8.25
CA VAL A 126 -10.68 -15.22 -9.13
C VAL A 126 -11.63 -14.18 -8.53
N PRO A 127 -12.28 -13.34 -9.36
CA PRO A 127 -13.17 -12.29 -8.85
C PRO A 127 -14.37 -12.89 -8.11
N CYS A 128 -14.82 -12.21 -7.07
CA CYS A 128 -16.07 -12.51 -6.38
C CYS A 128 -16.84 -11.22 -6.07
N SER A 129 -18.14 -11.34 -5.81
CA SER A 129 -18.91 -10.19 -5.33
C SER A 129 -18.54 -9.86 -3.88
N TRP A 130 -18.84 -8.63 -3.44
CA TRP A 130 -18.70 -8.26 -2.03
C TRP A 130 -19.58 -9.14 -1.13
N ASP A 131 -20.81 -9.44 -1.56
CA ASP A 131 -21.72 -10.30 -0.82
C ASP A 131 -21.16 -11.71 -0.66
N ASP A 132 -20.59 -12.29 -1.73
CA ASP A 132 -19.94 -13.60 -1.67
C ASP A 132 -18.71 -13.58 -0.75
N ALA A 133 -17.89 -12.52 -0.81
CA ALA A 133 -16.72 -12.37 0.04
C ALA A 133 -17.11 -12.31 1.52
N PHE A 134 -18.09 -11.48 1.89
CA PHE A 134 -18.58 -11.38 3.27
C PHE A 134 -19.27 -12.67 3.72
N ALA A 135 -20.06 -13.31 2.85
CA ALA A 135 -20.71 -14.58 3.16
C ALA A 135 -19.68 -15.69 3.41
N LEU A 136 -18.62 -15.77 2.60
CA LEU A 136 -17.53 -16.73 2.76
C LEU A 136 -16.77 -16.50 4.08
N ILE A 137 -16.34 -15.26 4.36
CA ILE A 137 -15.67 -14.91 5.61
C ILE A 137 -16.57 -15.27 6.81
N GLY A 138 -17.83 -14.84 6.78
CA GLY A 138 -18.78 -15.10 7.85
C GLY A 138 -19.08 -16.59 8.05
N LYS A 139 -19.10 -17.39 6.98
CA LYS A 139 -19.25 -18.85 7.06
C LYS A 139 -18.10 -19.47 7.85
N HIS A 140 -16.85 -19.11 7.55
CA HIS A 140 -15.69 -19.66 8.24
C HIS A 140 -15.62 -19.21 9.70
N LEU A 141 -15.88 -17.93 9.98
CA LEU A 141 -15.90 -17.42 11.36
C LEU A 141 -16.98 -18.08 12.24
N ARG A 142 -18.18 -18.35 11.69
CA ARG A 142 -19.25 -19.03 12.42
C ARG A 142 -19.03 -20.53 12.61
N ALA A 143 -18.10 -21.13 11.86
CA ALA A 143 -17.80 -22.55 11.93
C ALA A 143 -16.72 -22.88 12.98
N LEU A 144 -16.10 -21.87 13.60
CA LEU A 144 -15.17 -22.03 14.71
C LEU A 144 -15.90 -22.61 15.93
N GLU A 145 -15.22 -23.46 16.70
CA GLU A 145 -15.81 -24.08 17.90
C GLU A 145 -15.89 -23.09 19.07
N SER A 146 -14.98 -22.11 19.09
CA SER A 146 -14.92 -21.04 20.08
C SER A 146 -14.46 -19.72 19.43
N PRO A 147 -14.93 -18.55 19.93
CA PRO A 147 -14.38 -17.24 19.53
C PRO A 147 -12.86 -17.11 19.74
N ASP A 148 -12.28 -17.88 20.67
CA ASP A 148 -10.84 -17.84 20.97
C ASP A 148 -9.96 -18.47 19.88
N GLU A 149 -10.57 -19.13 18.89
CA GLU A 149 -9.87 -19.67 17.71
C GLU A 149 -9.66 -18.62 16.61
N ALA A 150 -10.26 -17.43 16.74
CA ALA A 150 -10.12 -16.35 15.78
C ALA A 150 -8.98 -15.39 16.16
N GLU A 151 -8.01 -15.22 15.26
CA GLU A 151 -6.94 -14.22 15.39
C GLU A 151 -7.12 -13.08 14.38
N PHE A 152 -7.02 -11.84 14.85
CA PHE A 152 -7.12 -10.64 14.01
C PHE A 152 -5.81 -9.86 14.05
N TYR A 153 -4.99 -10.01 13.01
CA TYR A 153 -3.78 -9.22 12.83
C TYR A 153 -4.10 -7.91 12.10
N THR A 154 -3.82 -6.77 12.75
CA THR A 154 -4.09 -5.44 12.20
C THR A 154 -2.84 -4.55 12.25
N SER A 155 -2.91 -3.40 11.59
CA SER A 155 -1.82 -2.43 11.52
C SER A 155 -2.25 -1.09 12.12
N GLY A 156 -1.32 -0.38 12.75
CA GLY A 156 -1.50 1.01 13.18
C GLY A 156 -1.76 2.02 12.05
N ARG A 157 -1.78 1.56 10.78
CA ARG A 157 -2.23 2.33 9.62
C ARG A 157 -3.76 2.37 9.45
N ARG A 158 -4.51 1.61 10.24
CA ARG A 158 -5.98 1.62 10.18
C ARG A 158 -6.49 2.96 10.75
N PRO A 159 -7.39 3.68 10.04
CA PRO A 159 -8.04 4.85 10.60
C PRO A 159 -8.92 4.44 11.80
N ASN A 160 -8.91 5.26 12.85
CA ASN A 160 -9.78 5.13 14.03
C ASN A 160 -11.20 5.61 13.73
#